data_AF-A0A1I1XDV1-F1
#
_entry.id   AF-A0A1I1XDV1-F1
#
_cell.length_a   1.000
_cell.length_b   1.000
_cell.length_c   1.000
_cell.angle_alpha   90.00
_cell.angle_beta   90.00
_cell.angle_gamma   90.00
#
_symmetry.space_group_name_H-M   'P 1'
#
loop_
_entity.id
_entity.type
_entity.pdbx_description
1 polymer ?
#
loop_
_entity_poly.entity_id
_entity_poly.type
_entity_poly.pdbx_seq_one_letter_code
_entity_poly.pdbx_strand_id
1 'polypeptide(L)'
;MGGTLGTSNSYSVSIEGDNFTAINITFQNTVVNDGSVANQQAVALRTNGDRQSFYHCKILGYQDTYYSYSLGRVYMKNCYIEGSVDFIFGQSTVVFDSCEFLVNREGGVLTAASTNVNSKFGYVFKNCKIHDNKNGFNGSISKIYLGRPWQGNPKVVFLSCEEPSIIAPEGWTSMNSGLNPLFAEYNCSGPGYKPYQRSTNPDYSGIQLTDEQAAQYTIKNIFSKNTNPAFGIDWVPDTNFTAKIPQEIIFPEINTFSGTINLEAFASSGLEVYYTSSDSDIVQISGNQATVNHPGTVTITAHQPGNFLYNPAEPVSQTINVLTSDIKKTPDKIQITLYPNPSSGKIYVNGIMGNTLIEIFSISGEFLNQMEIKSGQIDCTGLKQGIYLLKIGNNYHKLVIR
;
A
#
# COMPACT_ATOMS: atom_id res chain seq x y z
N MET A 1 8.50 -4.62 -23.25
CA MET A 1 9.43 -5.73 -23.55
C MET A 1 10.70 -5.19 -24.21
N GLY A 2 11.79 -5.97 -24.15
CA GLY A 2 13.15 -5.59 -24.56
C GLY A 2 13.27 -5.11 -26.00
N GLY A 3 12.53 -5.70 -26.94
CA GLY A 3 12.58 -5.32 -28.36
C GLY A 3 12.17 -3.87 -28.66
N THR A 4 11.17 -3.33 -27.94
CA THR A 4 10.64 -1.98 -28.19
C THR A 4 11.25 -0.93 -27.27
N LEU A 5 11.48 -1.28 -25.99
CA LEU A 5 11.89 -0.32 -24.95
C LEU A 5 13.37 -0.47 -24.55
N GLY A 6 14.00 -1.59 -24.90
CA GLY A 6 15.23 -2.07 -24.26
C GLY A 6 14.94 -2.72 -22.90
N THR A 7 15.74 -3.72 -22.49
CA THR A 7 15.59 -4.40 -21.19
C THR A 7 15.51 -3.41 -20.03
N SER A 8 16.40 -2.42 -20.01
CA SER A 8 16.50 -1.42 -18.93
C SER A 8 15.27 -0.54 -18.75
N ASN A 9 14.43 -0.39 -19.78
CA ASN A 9 13.18 0.38 -19.71
C ASN A 9 11.93 -0.50 -19.81
N SER A 10 12.08 -1.83 -19.75
CA SER A 10 10.97 -2.77 -19.85
C SER A 10 10.24 -3.02 -18.53
N TYR A 11 10.63 -2.31 -17.46
CA TYR A 11 10.12 -2.51 -16.10
C TYR A 11 8.64 -2.18 -15.98
N SER A 12 7.90 -2.95 -15.17
CA SER A 12 6.58 -2.53 -14.67
C SER A 12 6.74 -1.45 -13.60
N VAL A 13 7.69 -1.63 -12.68
CA VAL A 13 8.01 -0.66 -11.63
C VAL A 13 9.53 -0.49 -11.51
N SER A 14 9.97 0.77 -11.40
CA SER A 14 11.36 1.11 -11.08
C SER A 14 11.42 1.91 -9.78
N ILE A 15 12.22 1.44 -8.84
CA ILE A 15 12.45 2.10 -7.55
C ILE A 15 13.76 2.90 -7.62
N GLU A 16 13.62 4.21 -7.80
CA GLU A 16 14.74 5.14 -7.97
C GLU A 16 15.33 5.65 -6.65
N GLY A 17 14.53 5.69 -5.58
CA GLY A 17 14.90 6.31 -4.32
C GLY A 17 15.69 5.41 -3.36
N ASP A 18 16.58 6.02 -2.59
CA ASP A 18 17.23 5.38 -1.45
C ASP A 18 16.25 5.13 -0.28
N ASN A 19 16.58 4.18 0.61
CA ASN A 19 15.81 3.88 1.83
C ASN A 19 14.35 3.46 1.58
N PHE A 20 14.01 3.01 0.37
CA PHE A 20 12.67 2.54 0.04
C PHE A 20 12.34 1.23 0.78
N THR A 21 11.10 1.09 1.24
CA THR A 21 10.59 -0.18 1.80
C THR A 21 9.25 -0.54 1.16
N ALA A 22 9.11 -1.77 0.69
CA ALA A 22 7.85 -2.36 0.23
C ALA A 22 7.46 -3.58 1.08
N ILE A 23 6.16 -3.70 1.37
CA ILE A 23 5.60 -4.75 2.22
C ILE A 23 4.31 -5.27 1.58
N ASN A 24 4.12 -6.60 1.53
CA ASN A 24 2.85 -7.23 1.11
C ASN A 24 2.32 -6.78 -0.27
N ILE A 25 3.22 -6.55 -1.23
CA ILE A 25 2.85 -6.11 -2.58
C ILE A 25 3.42 -7.05 -3.65
N THR A 26 2.76 -7.13 -4.79
CA THR A 26 3.22 -7.89 -5.96
C THR A 26 3.69 -6.93 -7.06
N PHE A 27 4.91 -7.11 -7.54
CA PHE A 27 5.44 -6.50 -8.76
C PHE A 27 5.42 -7.56 -9.86
N GLN A 28 4.76 -7.29 -10.99
CA GLN A 28 4.60 -8.29 -12.05
C GLN A 28 4.81 -7.70 -13.44
N ASN A 29 5.46 -8.47 -14.31
CA ASN A 29 5.43 -8.28 -15.76
C ASN A 29 4.91 -9.55 -16.43
N THR A 30 3.90 -9.42 -17.29
CA THR A 30 3.15 -10.55 -17.87
C THR A 30 3.68 -11.01 -19.23
N VAL A 31 4.73 -10.37 -19.74
CA VAL A 31 5.33 -10.73 -21.03
C VAL A 31 6.06 -12.07 -20.92
N VAL A 32 5.59 -13.06 -21.68
CA VAL A 32 6.19 -14.40 -21.78
C VAL A 32 7.32 -14.39 -22.82
N ASN A 33 8.44 -15.04 -22.51
CA ASN A 33 9.55 -15.26 -23.46
C ASN A 33 9.37 -16.55 -24.29
N ASP A 34 8.23 -16.66 -24.98
CA ASP A 34 7.81 -17.84 -25.76
C ASP A 34 8.47 -17.98 -27.15
N GLY A 35 9.28 -17.02 -27.56
CA GLY A 35 9.94 -16.97 -28.86
C GLY A 35 9.06 -16.50 -30.02
N SER A 36 7.82 -16.07 -29.77
CA SER A 36 6.91 -15.53 -30.80
C SER A 36 7.45 -14.26 -31.47
N VAL A 37 8.30 -13.51 -30.77
CA VAL A 37 9.01 -12.33 -31.27
C VAL A 37 10.42 -12.27 -30.67
N ALA A 38 11.34 -11.56 -31.33
CA ALA A 38 12.69 -11.34 -30.79
C ALA A 38 12.67 -10.43 -29.55
N ASN A 39 13.67 -10.57 -28.67
CA ASN A 39 13.94 -9.68 -27.52
C ASN A 39 12.78 -9.55 -26.52
N GLN A 40 12.35 -10.67 -25.93
CA GLN A 40 11.22 -10.75 -24.99
C GLN A 40 11.59 -10.53 -23.52
N GLN A 41 12.78 -9.97 -23.23
CA GLN A 41 13.14 -9.57 -21.87
C GLN A 41 12.09 -8.60 -21.30
N ALA A 42 11.67 -8.80 -20.05
CA ALA A 42 10.61 -8.00 -19.46
C ALA A 42 10.72 -7.92 -17.94
N VAL A 43 11.17 -6.76 -17.46
CA VAL A 43 11.43 -6.52 -16.05
C VAL A 43 10.12 -6.31 -15.29
N ALA A 44 9.92 -7.00 -14.17
CA ALA A 44 8.83 -6.73 -13.24
C ALA A 44 9.22 -5.64 -12.24
N LEU A 45 10.39 -5.79 -11.64
CA LEU A 45 10.93 -4.86 -10.67
C LEU A 45 12.36 -4.47 -11.04
N ARG A 46 12.61 -3.16 -11.15
CA ARG A 46 13.95 -2.60 -11.24
C ARG A 46 14.30 -1.82 -9.98
N THR A 47 15.47 -2.05 -9.41
CA THR A 47 16.00 -1.26 -8.28
C THR A 47 17.18 -0.42 -8.72
N ASN A 48 17.13 0.89 -8.47
CA ASN A 48 18.14 1.86 -8.89
C ASN A 48 18.70 2.73 -7.73
N GLY A 49 18.32 2.45 -6.48
CA GLY A 49 18.82 3.16 -5.29
C GLY A 49 19.56 2.25 -4.30
N ASP A 50 20.00 2.84 -3.19
CA ASP A 50 20.69 2.14 -2.10
C ASP A 50 19.77 1.97 -0.87
N ARG A 51 20.00 0.90 -0.10
CA ARG A 51 19.28 0.58 1.15
C ARG A 51 17.79 0.34 0.94
N GLN A 52 17.45 -0.45 -0.08
CA GLN A 52 16.05 -0.79 -0.39
C GLN A 52 15.66 -2.12 0.24
N SER A 53 14.51 -2.16 0.91
CA SER A 53 14.00 -3.34 1.61
C SER A 53 12.67 -3.83 1.04
N PHE A 54 12.51 -5.14 0.92
CA PHE A 54 11.29 -5.79 0.46
C PHE A 54 10.91 -6.91 1.44
N TYR A 55 9.69 -6.86 1.97
CA TYR A 55 9.19 -7.82 2.94
C TYR A 55 7.90 -8.44 2.45
N HIS A 56 7.81 -9.77 2.42
CA HIS A 56 6.57 -10.46 1.99
C HIS A 56 6.07 -10.04 0.59
N CYS A 57 7.00 -9.66 -0.29
CA CYS A 57 6.67 -9.21 -1.64
C CYS A 57 6.69 -10.38 -2.62
N LYS A 58 5.93 -10.26 -3.70
CA LYS A 58 6.04 -11.15 -4.86
C LYS A 58 6.63 -10.39 -6.03
N ILE A 59 7.56 -11.01 -6.75
CA ILE A 59 8.19 -10.44 -7.94
C ILE A 59 8.05 -11.48 -9.06
N LEU A 60 7.10 -11.26 -9.96
CA LEU A 60 6.61 -12.26 -10.90
C LEU A 60 6.91 -11.88 -12.35
N GLY A 61 7.44 -12.82 -13.12
CA GLY A 61 7.69 -12.62 -14.53
C GLY A 61 8.23 -13.86 -15.22
N TYR A 62 8.95 -13.62 -16.32
CA TYR A 62 9.57 -14.67 -17.14
C TYR A 62 11.06 -14.34 -17.31
N GLN A 63 11.47 -13.87 -18.48
CA GLN A 63 12.85 -13.49 -18.70
C GLN A 63 13.13 -12.10 -18.12
N ASP A 64 14.21 -11.98 -17.35
CA ASP A 64 14.68 -10.74 -16.73
C ASP A 64 13.73 -10.15 -15.66
N THR A 65 13.07 -10.98 -14.82
CA THR A 65 12.05 -10.53 -13.85
C THR A 65 12.51 -9.43 -12.88
N TYR A 66 13.65 -9.60 -12.20
CA TYR A 66 14.19 -8.66 -11.22
C TYR A 66 15.54 -8.12 -11.67
N TYR A 67 15.60 -6.80 -11.85
CA TYR A 67 16.80 -6.10 -12.29
C TYR A 67 17.37 -5.19 -11.20
N SER A 68 18.50 -5.61 -10.61
CA SER A 68 19.28 -4.79 -9.70
C SER A 68 20.22 -3.85 -10.49
N TYR A 69 19.64 -2.77 -11.04
CA TYR A 69 20.21 -1.96 -12.13
C TYR A 69 21.50 -1.22 -11.77
N SER A 70 21.50 -0.44 -10.68
CA SER A 70 22.66 0.35 -10.27
C SER A 70 23.42 -0.29 -9.12
N LEU A 71 24.58 0.28 -8.82
CA LEU A 71 25.28 -0.02 -7.57
C LEU A 71 24.41 0.41 -6.38
N GLY A 72 24.03 -0.55 -5.55
CA GLY A 72 23.22 -0.34 -4.36
C GLY A 72 23.17 -1.58 -3.49
N ARG A 73 22.57 -1.45 -2.31
CA ARG A 73 22.28 -2.55 -1.38
C ARG A 73 20.78 -2.80 -1.29
N VAL A 74 20.38 -4.05 -1.48
CA VAL A 74 18.97 -4.46 -1.44
C VAL A 74 18.79 -5.67 -0.52
N TYR A 75 17.79 -5.63 0.35
CA TYR A 75 17.41 -6.74 1.23
C TYR A 75 16.00 -7.21 0.91
N MET A 76 15.84 -8.49 0.61
CA MET A 76 14.55 -9.12 0.36
C MET A 76 14.34 -10.22 1.39
N LYS A 77 13.28 -10.12 2.18
CA LYS A 77 12.96 -11.09 3.24
C LYS A 77 11.55 -11.66 3.06
N ASN A 78 11.43 -12.98 3.17
CA ASN A 78 10.17 -13.71 2.99
C ASN A 78 9.46 -13.37 1.67
N CYS A 79 10.23 -13.11 0.61
CA CYS A 79 9.69 -12.78 -0.70
C CYS A 79 9.58 -14.04 -1.57
N TYR A 80 8.70 -13.98 -2.56
CA TYR A 80 8.56 -14.99 -3.60
C TYR A 80 8.95 -14.41 -4.96
N ILE A 81 9.87 -15.05 -5.67
CA ILE A 81 10.35 -14.58 -6.96
C ILE A 81 10.18 -15.68 -8.01
N GLU A 82 9.55 -15.36 -9.13
CA GLU A 82 9.29 -16.28 -10.23
C GLU A 82 9.88 -15.76 -11.55
N GLY A 83 10.51 -16.65 -12.32
CA GLY A 83 10.95 -16.33 -13.68
C GLY A 83 11.49 -17.51 -14.47
N SER A 84 12.01 -17.23 -15.67
CA SER A 84 12.52 -18.23 -16.61
C SER A 84 14.03 -18.13 -16.77
N VAL A 85 14.49 -17.18 -17.58
CA VAL A 85 15.89 -16.98 -17.97
C VAL A 85 16.40 -15.71 -17.31
N ASP A 86 17.53 -15.81 -16.62
CA ASP A 86 18.24 -14.67 -16.01
C ASP A 86 17.36 -13.81 -15.11
N PHE A 87 16.38 -14.42 -14.45
CA PHE A 87 15.30 -13.64 -13.84
C PHE A 87 15.72 -12.86 -12.60
N ILE A 88 16.94 -13.07 -12.09
CA ILE A 88 17.61 -12.19 -11.12
C ILE A 88 18.94 -11.75 -11.73
N PHE A 89 19.06 -10.49 -12.12
CA PHE A 89 20.24 -10.00 -12.84
C PHE A 89 20.57 -8.54 -12.53
N GLY A 90 21.81 -8.13 -12.84
CA GLY A 90 22.35 -6.81 -12.48
C GLY A 90 23.55 -6.85 -11.52
N GLN A 91 23.90 -5.70 -10.96
CA GLN A 91 25.23 -5.45 -10.40
C GLN A 91 25.28 -5.21 -8.88
N SER A 92 24.12 -5.03 -8.25
CA SER A 92 23.99 -4.62 -6.85
C SER A 92 24.42 -5.72 -5.86
N THR A 93 24.64 -5.33 -4.60
CA THR A 93 24.72 -6.29 -3.50
C THR A 93 23.31 -6.58 -3.00
N VAL A 94 22.83 -7.81 -3.19
CA VAL A 94 21.45 -8.20 -2.84
C VAL A 94 21.48 -9.40 -1.92
N VAL A 95 20.80 -9.31 -0.78
CA VAL A 95 20.55 -10.46 0.08
C VAL A 95 19.09 -10.87 -0.02
N PHE A 96 18.87 -12.13 -0.39
CA PHE A 96 17.59 -12.81 -0.28
C PHE A 96 17.62 -13.67 0.98
N ASP A 97 16.73 -13.40 1.92
CA ASP A 97 16.67 -14.08 3.21
C ASP A 97 15.31 -14.76 3.38
N SER A 98 15.32 -16.07 3.56
CA SER A 98 14.10 -16.87 3.74
C SER A 98 13.11 -16.67 2.58
N CYS A 99 13.64 -16.50 1.36
CA CYS A 99 12.85 -16.29 0.14
C CYS A 99 12.62 -17.61 -0.60
N GLU A 100 11.59 -17.61 -1.44
CA GLU A 100 11.18 -18.74 -2.25
C GLU A 100 11.30 -18.40 -3.75
N PHE A 101 11.80 -19.35 -4.53
CA PHE A 101 12.06 -19.16 -5.96
C PHE A 101 11.36 -20.23 -6.80
N LEU A 102 10.74 -19.82 -7.89
CA LEU A 102 10.12 -20.74 -8.86
C LEU A 102 10.66 -20.45 -10.26
N VAL A 103 11.19 -21.49 -10.92
CA VAL A 103 11.56 -21.41 -12.33
C VAL A 103 10.40 -21.90 -13.17
N ASN A 104 9.98 -21.12 -14.18
CA ASN A 104 8.79 -21.40 -14.97
C ASN A 104 9.07 -21.84 -16.42
N ARG A 105 10.31 -22.21 -16.75
CA ARG A 105 10.72 -22.68 -18.09
C ARG A 105 11.84 -23.72 -18.05
N GLU A 106 11.80 -24.67 -18.98
CA GLU A 106 12.90 -25.61 -19.17
C GLU A 106 14.21 -24.89 -19.52
N GLY A 107 15.31 -25.35 -18.91
CA GLY A 107 16.63 -24.74 -19.05
C GLY A 107 16.71 -23.33 -18.45
N GLY A 108 15.78 -22.96 -17.57
CA GLY A 108 15.78 -21.67 -16.88
C GLY A 108 17.02 -21.47 -16.02
N VAL A 109 17.36 -20.20 -15.79
CA VAL A 109 18.57 -19.78 -15.09
C VAL A 109 18.17 -18.77 -14.03
N LEU A 110 18.45 -19.08 -12.76
CA LEU A 110 18.09 -18.25 -11.63
C LEU A 110 18.75 -16.88 -11.68
N THR A 111 20.08 -16.87 -11.84
CA THR A 111 20.88 -15.64 -11.73
C THR A 111 21.75 -15.36 -12.95
N ALA A 112 21.84 -14.09 -13.32
CA ALA A 112 22.82 -13.58 -14.27
C ALA A 112 23.54 -12.37 -13.66
N ALA A 113 24.49 -12.65 -12.76
CA ALA A 113 25.15 -11.61 -12.00
C ALA A 113 26.14 -10.80 -12.87
N SER A 114 26.09 -9.48 -12.70
CA SER A 114 27.05 -8.52 -13.25
C SER A 114 27.69 -7.68 -12.15
N THR A 115 27.96 -8.32 -11.00
CA THR A 115 28.37 -7.65 -9.76
C THR A 115 29.48 -6.64 -10.01
N ASN A 116 29.30 -5.44 -9.44
CA ASN A 116 30.27 -4.36 -9.58
C ASN A 116 31.68 -4.83 -9.17
N VAL A 117 32.69 -4.47 -9.96
CA VAL A 117 34.07 -4.98 -9.81
C VAL A 117 34.70 -4.67 -8.44
N ASN A 118 34.26 -3.59 -7.78
CA ASN A 118 34.77 -3.19 -6.47
C ASN A 118 33.92 -3.73 -5.31
N SER A 119 32.80 -4.40 -5.58
CA SER A 119 31.94 -4.97 -4.54
C SER A 119 32.48 -6.30 -4.04
N LYS A 120 32.62 -6.41 -2.72
CA LYS A 120 33.01 -7.67 -2.05
C LYS A 120 31.94 -8.75 -2.16
N PHE A 121 30.67 -8.35 -2.19
CA PHE A 121 29.51 -9.23 -2.23
C PHE A 121 28.60 -8.87 -3.41
N GLY A 122 28.04 -9.88 -4.06
CA GLY A 122 27.01 -9.75 -5.10
C GLY A 122 25.67 -10.23 -4.58
N TYR A 123 25.15 -11.30 -5.19
CA TYR A 123 23.93 -11.94 -4.74
C TYR A 123 24.22 -12.98 -3.65
N VAL A 124 23.47 -12.90 -2.56
CA VAL A 124 23.58 -13.82 -1.43
C VAL A 124 22.19 -14.33 -1.09
N PHE A 125 22.00 -15.64 -1.21
CA PHE A 125 20.78 -16.33 -0.84
C PHE A 125 21.00 -17.00 0.51
N LYS A 126 20.17 -16.70 1.51
CA LYS A 126 20.26 -17.24 2.87
C LYS A 126 18.96 -17.92 3.24
N ASN A 127 19.04 -19.18 3.66
CA ASN A 127 17.88 -19.95 4.14
C ASN A 127 16.72 -19.99 3.12
N CYS A 128 17.04 -19.97 1.82
CA CYS A 128 16.04 -19.90 0.76
C CYS A 128 15.63 -21.28 0.27
N LYS A 129 14.48 -21.35 -0.40
CA LYS A 129 14.00 -22.57 -1.05
C LYS A 129 13.78 -22.33 -2.54
N ILE A 130 14.35 -23.20 -3.37
CA ILE A 130 14.03 -23.25 -4.80
C ILE A 130 13.01 -24.39 -4.98
N HIS A 131 11.89 -24.11 -5.63
CA HIS A 131 10.80 -25.08 -5.77
C HIS A 131 10.99 -26.00 -6.97
N ASP A 132 10.55 -27.25 -6.82
CA ASP A 132 10.48 -28.25 -7.89
C ASP A 132 9.23 -27.97 -8.75
N ASN A 133 9.37 -27.13 -9.77
CA ASN A 133 8.33 -26.93 -10.78
C ASN A 133 8.56 -27.86 -11.95
N LYS A 134 7.68 -28.85 -12.16
CA LYS A 134 7.79 -29.78 -13.29
C LYS A 134 7.00 -29.34 -14.51
N ASN A 135 6.21 -28.28 -14.41
CA ASN A 135 5.35 -27.77 -15.47
C ASN A 135 5.65 -26.29 -15.71
N GLY A 136 6.51 -26.01 -16.69
CA GLY A 136 6.78 -24.67 -17.17
C GLY A 136 5.73 -24.20 -18.17
N PHE A 137 5.77 -22.92 -18.50
CA PHE A 137 4.83 -22.34 -19.46
C PHE A 137 4.95 -22.96 -20.87
N ASN A 138 6.09 -23.57 -21.19
CA ASN A 138 6.39 -24.20 -22.47
C ASN A 138 6.55 -25.73 -22.40
N GLY A 139 6.08 -26.38 -21.34
CA GLY A 139 6.12 -27.83 -21.19
C GLY A 139 6.84 -28.29 -19.93
N SER A 140 7.24 -29.55 -19.90
CA SER A 140 7.89 -30.13 -18.72
C SER A 140 9.26 -29.52 -18.44
N ILE A 141 9.52 -29.24 -17.17
CA ILE A 141 10.83 -28.80 -16.70
C ILE A 141 11.53 -30.01 -16.09
N SER A 142 12.71 -30.31 -16.61
CA SER A 142 13.60 -31.36 -16.16
C SER A 142 14.95 -30.82 -15.69
N LYS A 143 15.30 -29.60 -16.11
CA LYS A 143 16.62 -29.03 -15.87
C LYS A 143 16.59 -27.51 -15.74
N ILE A 144 17.19 -27.01 -14.67
CA ILE A 144 17.41 -25.57 -14.40
C ILE A 144 18.81 -25.34 -13.83
N TYR A 145 19.26 -24.08 -13.85
CA TYR A 145 20.58 -23.66 -13.38
C TYR A 145 20.49 -22.59 -12.28
N LEU A 146 21.43 -22.64 -11.33
CA LEU A 146 21.59 -21.65 -10.26
C LEU A 146 22.02 -20.28 -10.81
N GLY A 147 22.86 -20.27 -11.84
CA GLY A 147 23.29 -19.02 -12.45
C GLY A 147 24.29 -19.14 -13.59
N ARG A 148 24.62 -17.98 -14.16
CA ARG A 148 25.65 -17.81 -15.19
C ARG A 148 26.31 -16.42 -15.14
N PRO A 149 27.54 -16.27 -15.65
CA PRO A 149 28.33 -15.05 -15.48
C PRO A 149 28.01 -14.02 -16.56
N TRP A 150 27.31 -12.94 -16.21
CA TRP A 150 26.93 -11.93 -17.20
C TRP A 150 28.06 -10.97 -17.51
N GLN A 151 28.50 -10.15 -16.56
CA GLN A 151 29.52 -9.11 -16.78
C GLN A 151 30.29 -8.78 -15.49
N GLY A 152 31.30 -7.92 -15.57
CA GLY A 152 31.99 -7.40 -14.38
C GLY A 152 32.72 -8.50 -13.61
N ASN A 153 32.42 -8.63 -12.32
CA ASN A 153 33.01 -9.65 -11.44
C ASN A 153 31.89 -10.47 -10.79
N PRO A 154 31.16 -11.35 -11.51
CA PRO A 154 29.93 -11.98 -11.03
C PRO A 154 30.12 -12.69 -9.69
N LYS A 155 29.28 -12.41 -8.69
CA LYS A 155 29.31 -13.10 -7.40
C LYS A 155 27.91 -13.57 -7.02
N VAL A 156 27.75 -14.87 -6.81
CA VAL A 156 26.50 -15.50 -6.37
C VAL A 156 26.82 -16.55 -5.33
N VAL A 157 26.20 -16.44 -4.16
CA VAL A 157 26.43 -17.37 -3.04
C VAL A 157 25.11 -17.86 -2.46
N PHE A 158 24.95 -19.17 -2.35
CA PHE A 158 23.83 -19.83 -1.67
C PHE A 158 24.27 -20.38 -0.32
N LEU A 159 23.59 -19.99 0.75
CA LEU A 159 23.89 -20.35 2.14
C LEU A 159 22.67 -21.02 2.76
N SER A 160 22.79 -22.29 3.15
CA SER A 160 21.71 -23.06 3.78
C SER A 160 20.41 -23.08 2.95
N CYS A 161 20.52 -23.19 1.62
CA CYS A 161 19.38 -23.22 0.72
C CYS A 161 18.92 -24.65 0.39
N GLU A 162 17.64 -24.85 0.13
CA GLU A 162 17.06 -26.12 -0.32
C GLU A 162 16.93 -26.11 -1.86
N GLU A 163 17.55 -27.09 -2.51
CA GLU A 163 17.62 -27.23 -3.97
C GLU A 163 16.79 -28.42 -4.49
N PRO A 164 15.91 -28.21 -5.48
CA PRO A 164 15.00 -29.23 -6.00
C PRO A 164 15.71 -30.17 -6.97
N SER A 165 15.09 -31.31 -7.25
CA SER A 165 15.71 -32.40 -8.01
C SER A 165 16.10 -32.04 -9.45
N ILE A 166 15.49 -30.98 -9.98
CA ILE A 166 15.66 -30.46 -11.34
C ILE A 166 16.84 -29.49 -11.49
N ILE A 167 17.58 -29.17 -10.42
CA ILE A 167 18.86 -28.45 -10.55
C ILE A 167 19.85 -29.34 -11.28
N ALA A 168 20.42 -28.82 -12.37
CA ALA A 168 21.43 -29.53 -13.13
C ALA A 168 22.61 -29.93 -12.22
N PRO A 169 23.20 -31.13 -12.35
CA PRO A 169 24.35 -31.53 -11.54
C PRO A 169 25.49 -30.51 -11.55
N GLU A 170 25.77 -29.93 -12.72
CA GLU A 170 26.77 -28.88 -12.91
C GLU A 170 26.44 -27.58 -12.14
N GLY A 171 25.17 -27.35 -11.81
CA GLY A 171 24.62 -26.20 -11.08
C GLY A 171 24.67 -24.87 -11.85
N TRP A 172 25.81 -24.58 -12.47
CA TRP A 172 26.17 -23.31 -13.10
C TRP A 172 26.43 -23.52 -14.59
N THR A 173 26.12 -22.51 -15.41
CA THR A 173 26.24 -22.61 -16.88
C THR A 173 26.97 -21.42 -17.50
N SER A 174 27.35 -21.56 -18.77
CA SER A 174 28.11 -20.56 -19.52
C SER A 174 27.25 -19.38 -19.95
N MET A 175 27.86 -18.19 -20.03
CA MET A 175 27.30 -17.04 -20.75
C MET A 175 28.41 -16.25 -21.46
N ASN A 176 29.33 -15.66 -20.70
CA ASN A 176 30.53 -14.99 -21.22
C ASN A 176 31.79 -15.66 -20.67
N SER A 177 32.83 -15.77 -21.50
CA SER A 177 34.14 -16.32 -21.15
C SER A 177 35.12 -15.23 -20.70
N GLY A 178 36.17 -15.61 -19.97
CA GLY A 178 37.23 -14.68 -19.53
C GLY A 178 36.83 -13.81 -18.34
N LEU A 179 35.74 -14.16 -17.67
CA LEU A 179 35.34 -13.60 -16.37
C LEU A 179 35.92 -14.48 -15.25
N ASN A 180 35.99 -13.93 -14.03
CA ASN A 180 36.41 -14.67 -12.83
C ASN A 180 35.28 -14.71 -11.79
N PRO A 181 34.18 -15.46 -12.06
CA PRO A 181 33.03 -15.45 -11.17
C PRO A 181 33.34 -16.13 -9.83
N LEU A 182 32.71 -15.65 -8.76
CA LEU A 182 32.57 -16.39 -7.52
C LEU A 182 31.16 -16.99 -7.49
N PHE A 183 31.04 -18.26 -7.84
CA PHE A 183 29.82 -19.03 -7.68
C PHE A 183 30.03 -20.06 -6.58
N ALA A 184 29.29 -19.93 -5.49
CA ALA A 184 29.54 -20.75 -4.31
C ALA A 184 28.26 -21.18 -3.60
N GLU A 185 28.37 -22.32 -2.92
CA GLU A 185 27.35 -22.85 -2.02
C GLU A 185 27.99 -23.14 -0.65
N TYR A 186 27.18 -23.13 0.40
CA TYR A 186 27.57 -23.55 1.74
C TYR A 186 26.37 -24.14 2.46
N ASN A 187 26.54 -25.35 2.99
CA ASN A 187 25.53 -26.04 3.79
C ASN A 187 24.14 -26.11 3.12
N CYS A 188 24.09 -26.14 1.78
CA CYS A 188 22.86 -26.33 1.03
C CYS A 188 22.40 -27.79 1.13
N SER A 189 21.15 -28.04 0.78
CA SER A 189 20.50 -29.34 0.96
C SER A 189 19.46 -29.61 -0.14
N GLY A 190 18.79 -30.75 -0.08
CA GLY A 190 17.78 -31.14 -1.06
C GLY A 190 18.34 -32.01 -2.20
N PRO A 191 17.46 -32.61 -3.01
CA PRO A 191 17.85 -33.58 -4.03
C PRO A 191 18.71 -32.99 -5.16
N GLY A 192 18.63 -31.67 -5.42
CA GLY A 192 19.43 -30.96 -6.43
C GLY A 192 20.83 -30.56 -5.98
N TYR A 193 21.08 -30.59 -4.67
CA TYR A 193 22.38 -30.26 -4.10
C TYR A 193 23.40 -31.37 -4.43
N LYS A 194 24.29 -31.09 -5.39
CA LYS A 194 25.33 -31.99 -5.90
C LYS A 194 26.71 -31.32 -5.83
N PRO A 195 27.24 -31.05 -4.62
CA PRO A 195 28.45 -30.24 -4.46
C PRO A 195 29.68 -30.79 -5.20
N TYR A 196 29.79 -32.11 -5.35
CA TYR A 196 30.90 -32.78 -6.04
C TYR A 196 30.71 -32.93 -7.55
N GLN A 197 29.58 -32.48 -8.10
CA GLN A 197 29.27 -32.54 -9.54
C GLN A 197 29.12 -31.14 -10.16
N ARG A 198 29.32 -30.09 -9.36
CA ARG A 198 29.31 -28.71 -9.86
C ARG A 198 30.37 -28.51 -10.93
N SER A 199 30.08 -27.61 -11.86
CA SER A 199 30.99 -27.27 -12.95
C SER A 199 32.38 -26.94 -12.43
N THR A 200 33.40 -27.48 -13.08
CA THR A 200 34.82 -27.17 -12.85
C THR A 200 35.40 -26.31 -13.97
N ASN A 201 34.56 -25.85 -14.91
CA ASN A 201 34.99 -24.94 -15.96
C ASN A 201 35.39 -23.58 -15.33
N PRO A 202 36.61 -23.07 -15.57
CA PRO A 202 37.07 -21.82 -14.97
C PRO A 202 36.16 -20.62 -15.25
N ASP A 203 35.44 -20.61 -16.37
CA ASP A 203 34.54 -19.50 -16.72
C ASP A 203 33.25 -19.48 -15.87
N TYR A 204 32.89 -20.59 -15.19
CA TYR A 204 31.65 -20.70 -14.40
C TYR A 204 31.73 -21.81 -13.34
N SER A 205 32.87 -21.91 -12.65
CA SER A 205 33.11 -22.97 -11.67
C SER A 205 32.24 -22.75 -10.43
N GLY A 206 31.56 -23.81 -9.99
CA GLY A 206 30.85 -23.82 -8.70
C GLY A 206 31.75 -24.38 -7.60
N ILE A 207 31.88 -23.67 -6.48
CA ILE A 207 32.70 -24.10 -5.34
C ILE A 207 31.87 -24.24 -4.06
N GLN A 208 32.40 -24.96 -3.07
CA GLN A 208 31.86 -24.94 -1.71
C GLN A 208 32.69 -23.99 -0.86
N LEU A 209 32.05 -23.11 -0.10
CA LEU A 209 32.76 -22.28 0.87
C LEU A 209 33.24 -23.12 2.06
N THR A 210 34.34 -22.69 2.69
CA THR A 210 34.72 -23.18 4.03
C THR A 210 33.92 -22.48 5.12
N ASP A 211 33.94 -23.02 6.34
CA ASP A 211 33.29 -22.39 7.50
C ASP A 211 33.80 -20.96 7.73
N GLU A 212 35.11 -20.71 7.58
CA GLU A 212 35.72 -19.39 7.75
C GLU A 212 35.27 -18.40 6.68
N GLN A 213 35.12 -18.87 5.43
CA GLN A 213 34.60 -18.05 4.33
C GLN A 213 33.11 -17.76 4.53
N ALA A 214 32.32 -18.76 4.91
CA ALA A 214 30.89 -18.62 5.18
C ALA A 214 30.61 -17.69 6.36
N ALA A 215 31.47 -17.70 7.39
CA ALA A 215 31.38 -16.79 8.54
C ALA A 215 31.47 -15.30 8.15
N GLN A 216 32.02 -14.97 6.98
CA GLN A 216 32.02 -13.59 6.48
C GLN A 216 30.64 -13.12 6.00
N TYR A 217 29.72 -14.03 5.68
CA TYR A 217 28.41 -13.69 5.10
C TYR A 217 27.35 -13.37 6.16
N THR A 218 27.68 -12.49 7.11
CA THR A 218 26.69 -11.91 8.04
C THR A 218 26.01 -10.69 7.39
N ILE A 219 24.74 -10.42 7.73
CA ILE A 219 24.00 -9.25 7.22
C ILE A 219 24.79 -7.95 7.44
N LYS A 220 25.35 -7.78 8.63
CA LYS A 220 26.16 -6.61 8.99
C LYS A 220 27.41 -6.46 8.11
N ASN A 221 28.09 -7.56 7.79
CA ASN A 221 29.28 -7.49 6.93
C ASN A 221 28.90 -7.23 5.47
N ILE A 222 27.87 -7.92 4.96
CA ILE A 222 27.42 -7.79 3.57
C ILE A 222 26.96 -6.37 3.26
N PHE A 223 26.23 -5.73 4.17
CA PHE A 223 25.71 -4.38 3.98
C PHE A 223 26.56 -3.28 4.64
N SER A 224 27.78 -3.59 5.07
CA SER A 224 28.71 -2.57 5.54
C SER A 224 29.09 -1.60 4.42
N LYS A 225 29.45 -0.36 4.79
CA LYS A 225 30.09 0.59 3.88
C LYS A 225 31.37 0.02 3.24
N ASN A 226 32.02 -0.92 3.92
CA ASN A 226 33.25 -1.54 3.42
C ASN A 226 33.01 -2.59 2.33
N THR A 227 31.75 -2.88 1.97
CA THR A 227 31.41 -3.77 0.85
C THR A 227 31.79 -3.18 -0.49
N ASN A 228 31.64 -1.87 -0.66
CA ASN A 228 32.05 -1.14 -1.86
C ASN A 228 32.48 0.28 -1.47
N PRO A 229 33.59 0.81 -2.00
CA PRO A 229 34.08 2.17 -1.67
C PRO A 229 33.08 3.30 -1.96
N ALA A 230 32.07 3.07 -2.81
CA ALA A 230 31.02 4.05 -3.07
C ALA A 230 29.98 4.18 -1.95
N PHE A 231 29.93 3.22 -1.01
CA PHE A 231 28.98 3.28 0.10
C PHE A 231 29.49 4.20 1.21
N GLY A 232 28.74 5.26 1.53
CA GLY A 232 29.14 6.24 2.55
C GLY A 232 28.87 5.81 4.00
N ILE A 233 27.90 4.91 4.21
CA ILE A 233 27.40 4.54 5.55
C ILE A 233 27.17 3.03 5.66
N ASP A 234 27.34 2.48 6.85
CA ASP A 234 26.87 1.13 7.16
C ASP A 234 25.33 1.10 7.12
N TRP A 235 24.77 -0.03 6.70
CA TRP A 235 23.33 -0.24 6.69
C TRP A 235 23.01 -1.62 7.23
N VAL A 236 21.98 -1.70 8.05
CA VAL A 236 21.44 -2.97 8.56
C VAL A 236 19.93 -2.92 8.35
N PRO A 237 19.36 -3.75 7.46
CA PRO A 237 17.91 -3.85 7.31
C PRO A 237 17.28 -4.50 8.54
N ASP A 238 15.97 -4.33 8.72
CA ASP A 238 15.24 -5.06 9.76
C ASP A 238 15.15 -6.55 9.40
N THR A 239 15.96 -7.37 10.07
CA THR A 239 16.01 -8.82 9.88
C THR A 239 14.94 -9.55 10.69
N ASN A 240 14.17 -8.87 11.55
CA ASN A 240 13.08 -9.45 12.33
C ASN A 240 11.72 -8.83 11.95
N PHE A 241 11.65 -8.27 10.74
CA PHE A 241 10.47 -7.55 10.27
C PHE A 241 9.21 -8.40 10.38
N THR A 242 8.19 -7.85 11.05
CA THR A 242 6.85 -8.41 11.13
C THR A 242 5.88 -7.40 10.51
N ALA A 243 5.17 -7.81 9.45
CA ALA A 243 4.22 -6.94 8.78
C ALA A 243 3.04 -6.65 9.70
N LYS A 244 2.63 -5.37 9.79
CA LYS A 244 1.39 -5.00 10.47
C LYS A 244 0.17 -5.36 9.61
N ILE A 245 -0.89 -5.79 10.27
CA ILE A 245 -2.17 -6.18 9.69
C ILE A 245 -2.95 -4.88 9.33
N PRO A 246 -3.44 -4.73 8.08
CA PRO A 246 -4.34 -3.64 7.72
C PRO A 246 -5.64 -3.69 8.54
N GLN A 247 -6.26 -2.53 8.76
CA GLN A 247 -7.55 -2.42 9.44
C GLN A 247 -8.39 -1.28 8.85
N GLU A 248 -9.69 -1.34 9.11
CA GLU A 248 -10.69 -0.38 8.62
C GLU A 248 -11.57 0.06 9.78
N ILE A 249 -12.19 1.25 9.64
CA ILE A 249 -13.22 1.75 10.55
C ILE A 249 -14.57 1.54 9.89
N ILE A 250 -15.51 0.92 10.62
CA ILE A 250 -16.92 0.92 10.26
C ILE A 250 -17.59 1.96 11.15
N PHE A 251 -18.10 3.02 10.53
CA PHE A 251 -18.82 4.10 11.22
C PHE A 251 -20.29 4.08 10.79
N PRO A 252 -21.22 3.55 11.62
CA PRO A 252 -22.65 3.52 11.31
C PRO A 252 -23.24 4.91 11.11
N GLU A 253 -24.22 5.04 10.22
CA GLU A 253 -24.87 6.33 9.90
C GLU A 253 -25.45 6.99 11.16
N ILE A 254 -25.11 8.26 11.36
CA ILE A 254 -25.63 9.10 12.42
C ILE A 254 -26.83 9.86 11.87
N ASN A 255 -28.02 9.51 12.36
CA ASN A 255 -29.23 10.29 12.09
C ASN A 255 -29.17 11.66 12.78
N THR A 256 -29.93 12.63 12.28
CA THR A 256 -30.15 13.90 12.97
C THR A 256 -30.60 13.67 14.42
N PHE A 257 -29.91 14.32 15.36
CA PHE A 257 -30.17 14.17 16.79
C PHE A 257 -30.14 15.52 17.52
N SER A 258 -30.61 15.48 18.77
CA SER A 258 -30.52 16.57 19.75
C SER A 258 -30.04 16.04 21.09
N GLY A 259 -29.35 16.87 21.87
CA GLY A 259 -28.79 16.46 23.16
C GLY A 259 -27.50 15.65 22.97
N THR A 260 -27.34 14.57 23.75
CA THR A 260 -26.13 13.74 23.74
C THR A 260 -26.43 12.33 23.21
N ILE A 261 -25.56 11.83 22.33
CA ILE A 261 -25.58 10.44 21.83
C ILE A 261 -24.21 9.79 22.03
N ASN A 262 -24.19 8.45 22.02
CA ASN A 262 -22.97 7.68 21.88
C ASN A 262 -22.68 7.42 20.40
N LEU A 263 -21.41 7.56 20.01
CA LEU A 263 -20.89 7.19 18.70
C LEU A 263 -20.42 5.73 18.73
N GLU A 264 -20.80 4.97 17.71
CA GLU A 264 -20.66 3.50 17.68
C GLU A 264 -19.77 2.99 16.54
N ALA A 265 -18.80 3.79 16.08
CA ALA A 265 -17.78 3.29 15.18
C ALA A 265 -16.90 2.24 15.85
N PHE A 266 -16.48 1.25 15.07
CA PHE A 266 -15.53 0.22 15.52
C PHE A 266 -14.48 -0.05 14.46
N ALA A 267 -13.28 -0.42 14.90
CA ALA A 267 -12.20 -0.84 14.01
C ALA A 267 -12.22 -2.35 13.82
N SER A 268 -11.92 -2.84 12.61
CA SER A 268 -11.85 -4.28 12.32
C SER A 268 -10.78 -5.02 13.13
N SER A 269 -9.81 -4.29 13.70
CA SER A 269 -8.79 -4.80 14.63
C SER A 269 -9.28 -5.01 16.06
N GLY A 270 -10.46 -4.47 16.41
CA GLY A 270 -10.93 -4.35 17.79
C GLY A 270 -10.25 -3.23 18.60
N LEU A 271 -9.40 -2.40 17.99
CA LEU A 271 -8.81 -1.23 18.65
C LEU A 271 -9.85 -0.13 18.87
N GLU A 272 -9.67 0.63 19.95
CA GLU A 272 -10.56 1.73 20.34
C GLU A 272 -10.57 2.85 19.29
N VAL A 273 -11.75 3.35 18.92
CA VAL A 273 -11.90 4.43 17.94
C VAL A 273 -12.05 5.77 18.66
N TYR A 274 -11.39 6.80 18.14
CA TYR A 274 -11.45 8.18 18.65
C TYR A 274 -12.20 9.08 17.67
N TYR A 275 -12.91 10.09 18.18
CA TYR A 275 -13.73 10.97 17.35
C TYR A 275 -13.26 12.42 17.43
N THR A 276 -13.51 13.16 16.35
CA THR A 276 -13.30 14.60 16.26
C THR A 276 -14.51 15.25 15.62
N SER A 277 -14.82 16.48 16.00
CA SER A 277 -15.85 17.31 15.38
C SER A 277 -15.18 18.43 14.59
N SER A 278 -15.71 18.75 13.41
CA SER A 278 -15.25 19.91 12.62
C SER A 278 -15.59 21.25 13.29
N ASP A 279 -16.55 21.26 14.22
CA ASP A 279 -16.98 22.44 14.98
C ASP A 279 -17.45 22.01 16.38
N SER A 280 -16.60 22.27 17.39
CA SER A 280 -16.89 21.94 18.79
C SER A 280 -17.93 22.85 19.45
N ASP A 281 -18.20 24.03 18.85
CA ASP A 281 -19.23 24.93 19.33
C ASP A 281 -20.62 24.41 18.94
N ILE A 282 -20.75 23.69 17.82
CA ILE A 282 -21.99 23.00 17.42
C ILE A 282 -22.11 21.65 18.13
N VAL A 283 -21.13 20.76 17.96
CA VAL A 283 -21.11 19.43 18.59
C VAL A 283 -19.77 19.20 19.28
N GLN A 284 -19.81 19.09 20.60
CA GLN A 284 -18.64 18.74 21.41
C GLN A 284 -18.50 17.22 21.49
N ILE A 285 -17.26 16.73 21.33
CA ILE A 285 -16.91 15.32 21.51
C ILE A 285 -16.16 15.14 22.83
N SER A 286 -16.60 14.18 23.65
CA SER A 286 -15.89 13.72 24.85
C SER A 286 -15.90 12.20 24.89
N GLY A 287 -14.73 11.58 24.63
CA GLY A 287 -14.65 10.13 24.42
C GLY A 287 -15.49 9.71 23.20
N ASN A 288 -16.46 8.82 23.41
CA ASN A 288 -17.43 8.41 22.40
C ASN A 288 -18.76 9.18 22.48
N GLN A 289 -18.89 10.21 23.33
CA GLN A 289 -20.12 11.00 23.44
C GLN A 289 -20.05 12.24 22.56
N ALA A 290 -21.08 12.44 21.74
CA ALA A 290 -21.31 13.64 20.96
C ALA A 290 -22.47 14.44 21.57
N THR A 291 -22.22 15.67 21.98
CA THR A 291 -23.20 16.56 22.62
C THR A 291 -23.46 17.80 21.77
N VAL A 292 -24.72 18.01 21.42
CA VAL A 292 -25.15 19.21 20.68
C VAL A 292 -25.21 20.41 21.63
N ASN A 293 -24.39 21.42 21.34
CA ASN A 293 -24.41 22.71 22.02
C ASN A 293 -25.25 23.73 21.25
N HIS A 294 -25.12 23.75 19.92
CA HIS A 294 -25.88 24.65 19.02
C HIS A 294 -26.41 23.88 17.81
N PRO A 295 -27.57 24.30 17.23
CA PRO A 295 -28.04 23.70 15.99
C PRO A 295 -27.13 24.10 14.83
N GLY A 296 -26.92 23.18 13.88
CA GLY A 296 -26.06 23.44 12.73
C GLY A 296 -25.63 22.17 12.00
N THR A 297 -24.78 22.34 10.99
CA THR A 297 -24.18 21.26 10.23
C THR A 297 -22.74 21.05 10.70
N VAL A 298 -22.37 19.82 11.02
CA VAL A 298 -21.01 19.48 11.47
C VAL A 298 -20.56 18.16 10.85
N THR A 299 -19.24 17.98 10.69
CA THR A 299 -18.66 16.70 10.28
C THR A 299 -17.98 16.05 11.46
N ILE A 300 -18.41 14.83 11.81
CA ILE A 300 -17.76 13.99 12.82
C ILE A 300 -16.86 12.99 12.10
N THR A 301 -15.60 12.89 12.52
CA THR A 301 -14.62 11.97 11.95
C THR A 301 -14.13 10.99 12.99
N ALA A 302 -14.21 9.70 12.65
CA ALA A 302 -13.68 8.58 13.42
C ALA A 302 -12.23 8.25 12.99
N HIS A 303 -11.36 8.00 13.96
CA HIS A 303 -9.92 7.78 13.78
C HIS A 303 -9.45 6.53 14.51
N GLN A 304 -8.47 5.82 13.92
CA GLN A 304 -7.81 4.69 14.57
C GLN A 304 -6.33 4.59 14.12
N PRO A 305 -5.35 4.94 14.99
CA PRO A 305 -3.94 5.07 14.64
C PRO A 305 -3.13 3.77 14.49
N GLY A 306 -3.72 2.61 14.74
CA GLY A 306 -3.04 1.32 14.79
C GLY A 306 -2.23 1.11 16.06
N ASN A 307 -1.41 0.05 16.05
CA ASN A 307 -0.50 -0.29 17.14
C ASN A 307 0.72 -1.05 16.59
N PHE A 308 1.41 -1.85 17.40
CA PHE A 308 2.54 -2.67 16.93
C PHE A 308 2.13 -3.78 15.94
N LEU A 309 0.86 -4.21 15.98
CA LEU A 309 0.31 -5.28 15.15
C LEU A 309 -0.51 -4.75 13.97
N TYR A 310 -1.18 -3.61 14.08
CA TYR A 310 -2.07 -3.06 13.05
C TYR A 310 -1.58 -1.72 12.49
N ASN A 311 -1.75 -1.50 11.19
CA ASN A 311 -1.54 -0.19 10.56
C ASN A 311 -2.61 0.81 11.01
N PRO A 312 -2.40 2.14 10.92
CA PRO A 312 -3.50 3.10 11.02
C PRO A 312 -4.62 2.76 10.02
N ALA A 313 -5.88 2.97 10.41
CA ALA A 313 -7.01 2.90 9.50
C ALA A 313 -7.24 4.26 8.83
N GLU A 314 -7.75 4.27 7.60
CA GLU A 314 -8.21 5.50 6.96
C GLU A 314 -9.37 6.12 7.78
N PRO A 315 -9.33 7.43 8.08
CA PRO A 315 -10.41 8.09 8.82
C PRO A 315 -11.74 8.05 8.06
N VAL A 316 -12.84 7.85 8.80
CA VAL A 316 -14.19 7.84 8.22
C VAL A 316 -14.99 8.99 8.79
N SER A 317 -15.57 9.81 7.91
CA SER A 317 -16.30 11.03 8.27
C SER A 317 -17.78 10.93 7.92
N GLN A 318 -18.63 11.56 8.74
CA GLN A 318 -20.04 11.76 8.45
C GLN A 318 -20.44 13.21 8.72
N THR A 319 -21.12 13.83 7.75
CA THR A 319 -21.69 15.16 7.89
C THR A 319 -23.13 15.04 8.34
N ILE A 320 -23.46 15.74 9.42
CA ILE A 320 -24.75 15.65 10.09
C ILE A 320 -25.34 17.04 10.34
N ASN A 321 -26.66 17.12 10.29
CA ASN A 321 -27.42 18.27 10.77
C ASN A 321 -27.95 17.94 12.16
N VAL A 322 -27.66 18.80 13.14
CA VAL A 322 -28.07 18.64 14.54
C VAL A 322 -29.01 19.75 15.00
N LEU A 323 -29.89 19.42 15.94
CA LEU A 323 -30.90 20.31 16.50
C LEU A 323 -30.72 20.42 18.01
N THR A 324 -31.06 21.56 18.63
CA THR A 324 -31.16 21.64 20.09
C THR A 324 -32.54 21.16 20.54
N SER A 325 -32.61 20.47 21.67
CA SER A 325 -33.78 19.74 22.19
C SER A 325 -34.99 20.61 22.56
N ASP A 326 -34.93 21.94 22.36
CA ASP A 326 -35.96 22.87 22.83
C ASP A 326 -36.91 23.40 21.75
N ILE A 327 -36.83 22.93 20.51
CA ILE A 327 -37.80 23.31 19.48
C ILE A 327 -38.92 22.27 19.42
N LYS A 328 -39.99 22.51 20.18
CA LYS A 328 -41.24 21.74 20.07
C LYS A 328 -41.72 21.78 18.61
N LYS A 329 -41.91 20.61 17.98
CA LYS A 329 -42.71 20.50 16.76
C LYS A 329 -44.06 21.18 17.01
N THR A 330 -44.39 22.17 16.18
CA THR A 330 -45.66 22.87 16.26
C THR A 330 -46.79 21.86 15.99
N PRO A 331 -47.83 21.79 16.83
CA PRO A 331 -48.95 20.86 16.61
C PRO A 331 -49.61 21.10 15.25
N ASP A 332 -49.94 20.02 14.53
CA ASP A 332 -50.49 20.05 13.16
C ASP A 332 -51.85 20.78 12.98
N LYS A 333 -52.47 21.26 14.07
CA LYS A 333 -53.80 21.87 14.07
C LYS A 333 -53.93 23.09 14.97
N ILE A 334 -53.05 24.09 14.81
CA ILE A 334 -53.31 25.43 15.34
C ILE A 334 -53.58 26.38 14.17
N GLN A 335 -54.63 27.20 14.27
CA GLN A 335 -54.89 28.28 13.32
C GLN A 335 -53.76 29.30 13.44
N ILE A 336 -52.81 29.28 12.50
CA ILE A 336 -51.69 30.20 12.47
C ILE A 336 -52.09 31.43 11.66
N THR A 337 -51.96 32.62 12.25
CA THR A 337 -52.17 33.89 11.57
C THR A 337 -50.87 34.69 11.53
N LEU A 338 -50.52 35.17 10.34
CA LEU A 338 -49.38 36.04 10.08
C LEU A 338 -49.88 37.49 10.00
N TYR A 339 -49.34 38.40 10.82
CA TYR A 339 -49.72 39.81 10.81
C TYR A 339 -48.55 40.75 11.15
N PRO A 340 -48.35 41.88 10.45
CA PRO A 340 -49.04 42.25 9.22
C PRO A 340 -48.63 41.32 8.07
N ASN A 341 -49.56 41.03 7.17
CA ASN A 341 -49.29 40.30 5.93
C ASN A 341 -50.23 40.86 4.85
N PRO A 342 -49.74 41.70 3.92
CA PRO A 342 -48.32 41.91 3.60
C PRO A 342 -47.49 42.68 4.64
N SER A 343 -46.17 42.46 4.68
CA SER A 343 -45.22 43.11 5.59
C SER A 343 -44.01 43.70 4.85
N SER A 344 -43.40 44.74 5.42
CA SER A 344 -42.11 45.31 4.98
C SER A 344 -41.00 45.13 6.03
N GLY A 345 -41.21 44.23 7.01
CA GLY A 345 -40.31 44.05 8.14
C GLY A 345 -40.74 42.91 9.04
N LYS A 346 -40.83 43.15 10.35
CA LYS A 346 -41.19 42.11 11.32
C LYS A 346 -42.64 41.64 11.18
N ILE A 347 -42.87 40.36 11.40
CA ILE A 347 -44.19 39.71 11.33
C ILE A 347 -44.45 38.98 12.62
N TYR A 348 -45.65 39.14 13.17
CA TYR A 348 -46.14 38.38 14.29
C TYR A 348 -46.78 37.08 13.81
N VAL A 349 -46.43 35.99 14.47
CA VAL A 349 -46.96 34.65 14.24
C VAL A 349 -47.78 34.26 15.45
N ASN A 350 -49.10 34.33 15.32
CA ASN A 350 -50.00 33.88 16.37
C ASN A 350 -50.30 32.39 16.21
N GLY A 351 -50.50 31.69 17.33
CA GLY A 351 -50.79 30.24 17.34
C GLY A 351 -49.57 29.34 17.53
N ILE A 352 -48.40 29.90 17.82
CA ILE A 352 -47.16 29.15 18.09
C ILE A 352 -46.65 29.52 19.48
N MET A 353 -46.33 28.51 20.29
CA MET A 353 -45.76 28.72 21.63
C MET A 353 -44.26 28.49 21.60
N GLY A 354 -43.50 29.46 22.12
CA GLY A 354 -42.04 29.38 22.22
C GLY A 354 -41.32 29.75 20.92
N ASN A 355 -40.00 29.55 20.90
CA ASN A 355 -39.22 29.75 19.70
C ASN A 355 -39.38 28.55 18.75
N THR A 356 -39.45 28.79 17.45
CA THR A 356 -39.70 27.73 16.46
C THR A 356 -38.92 27.97 15.17
N LEU A 357 -38.15 26.97 14.73
CA LEU A 357 -37.52 26.99 13.42
C LEU A 357 -38.55 26.71 12.33
N ILE A 358 -38.48 27.48 11.25
CA ILE A 358 -39.40 27.41 10.12
C ILE A 358 -38.60 27.43 8.82
N GLU A 359 -39.16 26.78 7.80
CA GLU A 359 -38.56 26.71 6.48
C GLU A 359 -39.28 27.69 5.54
N ILE A 360 -38.53 28.45 4.75
CA ILE A 360 -39.07 29.32 3.71
C ILE A 360 -38.86 28.67 2.36
N PHE A 361 -39.92 28.67 1.56
CA PHE A 361 -39.90 28.23 0.19
C PHE A 361 -40.32 29.35 -0.76
N SER A 362 -39.86 29.28 -2.00
CA SER A 362 -40.42 30.06 -3.10
C SER A 362 -41.87 29.63 -3.38
N ILE A 363 -42.61 30.41 -4.18
CA ILE A 363 -43.93 29.97 -4.67
C ILE A 363 -43.87 28.75 -5.59
N SER A 364 -42.70 28.43 -6.16
CA SER A 364 -42.47 27.20 -6.92
C SER A 364 -42.14 26.00 -6.05
N GLY A 365 -42.03 26.18 -4.72
CA GLY A 365 -41.73 25.11 -3.77
C GLY A 365 -40.25 24.82 -3.57
N GLU A 366 -39.36 25.68 -4.08
CA GLU A 366 -37.92 25.54 -3.83
C GLU A 366 -37.58 26.02 -2.41
N PHE A 367 -36.78 25.25 -1.68
CA PHE A 367 -36.29 25.65 -0.36
C PHE A 367 -35.32 26.83 -0.52
N LEU A 368 -35.53 27.89 0.26
CA LEU A 368 -34.73 29.11 0.20
C LEU A 368 -33.85 29.27 1.45
N ASN A 369 -34.44 29.17 2.64
CA ASN A 369 -33.73 29.39 3.89
C ASN A 369 -34.52 28.85 5.10
N GLN A 370 -33.87 28.78 6.26
CA GLN A 370 -34.52 28.62 7.56
C GLN A 370 -34.52 29.94 8.35
N MET A 371 -35.60 30.18 9.09
CA MET A 371 -35.71 31.30 10.02
C MET A 371 -36.19 30.80 11.38
N GLU A 372 -35.97 31.61 12.41
CA GLU A 372 -36.49 31.35 13.74
C GLU A 372 -37.62 32.32 14.05
N ILE A 373 -38.74 31.79 14.53
CA ILE A 373 -39.75 32.55 15.25
C ILE A 373 -39.20 32.79 16.65
N LYS A 374 -38.90 34.03 17.02
CA LYS A 374 -38.47 34.42 18.36
C LYS A 374 -39.54 35.24 19.04
N SER A 375 -40.00 34.80 20.21
CA SER A 375 -41.05 35.48 20.97
C SER A 375 -42.31 35.81 20.12
N GLY A 376 -42.71 34.88 19.25
CA GLY A 376 -43.86 35.03 18.35
C GLY A 376 -43.62 35.97 17.16
N GLN A 377 -42.38 36.30 16.82
CA GLN A 377 -42.04 37.17 15.70
C GLN A 377 -41.02 36.55 14.74
N ILE A 378 -41.12 36.92 13.46
CA ILE A 378 -40.13 36.65 12.42
C ILE A 378 -39.60 37.98 11.92
N ASP A 379 -38.27 38.10 11.78
CA ASP A 379 -37.65 39.24 11.11
C ASP A 379 -37.48 38.97 9.62
N CYS A 380 -38.29 39.63 8.78
CA CYS A 380 -38.25 39.45 7.33
C CYS A 380 -37.47 40.57 6.60
N THR A 381 -36.74 41.43 7.32
CA THR A 381 -36.05 42.60 6.72
C THR A 381 -35.01 42.24 5.66
N GLY A 382 -34.48 41.01 5.68
CA GLY A 382 -33.54 40.50 4.68
C GLY A 382 -34.18 39.87 3.43
N LEU A 383 -35.51 39.71 3.39
CA LEU A 383 -36.20 39.11 2.25
C LEU A 383 -36.49 40.17 1.17
N LYS A 384 -36.29 39.81 -0.10
CA LYS A 384 -36.67 40.66 -1.23
C LYS A 384 -38.20 40.76 -1.34
N GLN A 385 -38.70 41.84 -1.94
CA GLN A 385 -40.12 42.00 -2.26
C GLN A 385 -40.62 40.79 -3.07
N GLY A 386 -41.73 40.18 -2.65
CA GLY A 386 -42.20 38.94 -3.27
C GLY A 386 -43.20 38.14 -2.42
N ILE A 387 -43.60 36.98 -2.94
CA ILE A 387 -44.47 36.02 -2.25
C ILE A 387 -43.63 34.80 -1.89
N TYR A 388 -43.80 34.30 -0.67
CA TYR A 388 -43.10 33.15 -0.13
C TYR A 388 -44.09 32.17 0.51
N LEU A 389 -43.67 30.92 0.63
CA LEU A 389 -44.38 29.89 1.38
C LEU A 389 -43.61 29.60 2.66
N LEU A 390 -44.24 29.88 3.81
CA LEU A 390 -43.68 29.58 5.11
C LEU A 390 -44.20 28.22 5.57
N LYS A 391 -43.30 27.25 5.77
CA LYS A 391 -43.69 25.95 6.29
C LYS A 391 -43.56 25.94 7.80
N ILE A 392 -44.69 25.72 8.46
CA ILE A 392 -44.80 25.65 9.92
C ILE A 392 -45.49 24.33 10.26
N GLY A 393 -44.78 23.44 10.94
CA GLY A 393 -45.22 22.04 11.06
C GLY A 393 -45.40 21.41 9.67
N ASN A 394 -46.55 20.79 9.42
CA ASN A 394 -46.91 20.20 8.12
C ASN A 394 -47.70 21.16 7.20
N ASN A 395 -47.92 22.42 7.61
CA ASN A 395 -48.75 23.37 6.87
C ASN A 395 -47.92 24.47 6.21
N TYR A 396 -48.38 24.94 5.05
CA TYR A 396 -47.80 26.07 4.33
C TYR A 396 -48.67 27.32 4.50
N HIS A 397 -48.03 28.43 4.85
CA HIS A 397 -48.66 29.73 5.04
C HIS A 397 -48.09 30.73 4.05
N LYS A 398 -48.96 31.42 3.32
CA LYS A 398 -48.55 32.44 2.36
C LYS A 398 -48.00 33.67 3.10
N LEU A 399 -46.79 34.06 2.76
CA LEU A 399 -46.14 35.28 3.24
C LEU A 399 -45.96 36.25 2.06
N VAL A 400 -46.34 37.51 2.23
CA VAL A 400 -46.15 38.56 1.22
C VAL A 400 -45.24 39.66 1.78
N ILE A 401 -44.10 39.89 1.13
CA ILE A 401 -43.17 40.98 1.45
C ILE A 401 -43.37 42.12 0.46
N ARG A 402 -43.61 43.34 0.98
CA ARG A 402 -43.85 44.56 0.20
C ARG A 402 -42.68 45.52 0.23
#